data_AF-A0A3P9HP28-F1
#
_entry.id   AF-A0A3P9HP28-F1
#
_cell.length_a   1.000
_cell.length_b   1.000
_cell.length_c   1.000
_cell.angle_alpha   90.00
_cell.angle_beta   90.00
_cell.angle_gamma   90.00
#
_symmetry.space_group_name_H-M   'P 1'
#
loop_
_entity.id
_entity.type
_entity.pdbx_description
1 polymer ?
#
loop_
_entity_poly.entity_id
_entity_poly.type
_entity_poly.pdbx_seq_one_letter_code
_entity_poly.pdbx_strand_id
1 'polypeptide(L)'
;MVACRTFPCQYLRWSRTATQALILSVLTFCVVLPLCCQHLLYSYYFLRFMYLDSMSDVALGDSLHQGQEALRFWENSAAPPSFKDMSHNPEVLVTVVTARRREALDFHYLLRVMRQLSDILGSCGRRRCAEVLLCDVESSSVENEDAKLLENHFKVIRRSSEEQNLQDQVNSFEKEKRDYVFCLRKGWELVRPKNVIVLEDDALPRQDFFKVVKDLLSRRFALQTLYIKLYHPERLQRYLNPEPYRILEWVGLGLVCATIFLCLLPYWNPLSFSFTLSPAHLIFFTLYFMLAAEMLGRHYLLEVRRISPQLYAVSPATECCTPAMLYPGNSSLRVAEFLDASFCIRGNAKDMVLYQMARTTPGERSHSVEPNLVTHIGAYSSVRPNPVRPKLI
;
A
#
# COMPACT_ATOMS: atom_id res chain seq x y z
N MET A 1 5.69 74.03 29.74
CA MET A 1 6.64 73.10 29.10
C MET A 1 6.32 71.70 29.59
N VAL A 2 5.63 70.89 28.79
CA VAL A 2 5.35 69.48 29.09
C VAL A 2 6.23 68.66 28.15
N ALA A 3 7.21 67.96 28.72
CA ALA A 3 8.12 67.11 27.97
C ALA A 3 7.40 65.82 27.57
N CYS A 4 7.14 65.68 26.28
CA CYS A 4 6.60 64.46 25.68
C CYS A 4 7.71 63.39 25.70
N ARG A 5 7.50 62.29 26.45
CA ARG A 5 8.36 61.11 26.39
C ARG A 5 8.14 60.40 25.07
N THR A 6 9.10 60.51 24.16
CA THR A 6 9.17 59.69 22.95
C THR A 6 9.47 58.24 23.34
N PHE A 7 8.48 57.37 23.13
CA PHE A 7 8.69 55.92 23.09
C PHE A 7 9.62 55.56 21.93
N PRO A 8 10.64 54.70 22.10
CA PRO A 8 11.37 54.17 20.98
C PRO A 8 10.53 53.02 20.38
N CYS A 9 9.89 53.29 19.25
CA CYS A 9 9.43 52.25 18.34
C CYS A 9 10.68 51.60 17.75
N GLN A 10 11.22 50.57 18.42
CA GLN A 10 12.28 49.72 17.85
C GLN A 10 11.66 48.93 16.69
N TYR A 11 11.75 49.50 15.48
CA TYR A 11 11.60 48.74 14.25
C TYR A 11 12.57 47.55 14.29
N LEU A 12 12.03 46.32 14.27
CA LEU A 12 12.80 45.09 14.11
C LEU A 12 13.65 45.19 12.84
N ARG A 13 14.93 45.53 12.96
CA ARG A 13 15.90 45.38 11.86
C ARG A 13 16.20 43.90 11.72
N TRP A 14 15.52 43.24 10.77
CA TRP A 14 15.81 41.85 10.43
C TRP A 14 17.24 41.72 9.93
N SER A 15 17.95 40.69 10.39
CA SER A 15 19.27 40.36 9.85
C SER A 15 19.13 39.94 8.38
N ARG A 16 20.17 40.21 7.57
CA ARG A 16 20.21 39.76 6.16
C ARG A 16 19.93 38.26 6.00
N THR A 17 20.39 37.45 6.95
CA THR A 17 20.15 35.99 6.99
C THR A 17 18.69 35.65 7.27
N ALA A 18 18.02 36.35 8.19
CA ALA A 18 16.60 36.15 8.46
C ALA A 18 15.73 36.54 7.26
N THR A 19 16.06 37.63 6.58
CA THR A 19 15.38 38.04 5.33
C THR A 19 15.59 37.01 4.23
N GLN A 20 16.81 36.50 4.03
CA GLN A 20 17.09 35.45 3.05
C GLN A 20 16.32 34.15 3.37
N ALA A 21 16.27 33.75 4.64
CA ALA A 21 15.54 32.57 5.09
C ALA A 21 14.04 32.70 4.84
N LEU A 22 13.46 33.88 5.12
CA LEU A 22 12.05 34.16 4.82
C LEU A 22 11.78 34.13 3.32
N ILE A 23 12.58 34.82 2.50
CA ILE A 23 12.42 34.82 1.05
C ILE A 23 12.50 33.39 0.50
N LEU A 24 13.50 32.61 0.93
CA LEU A 24 13.65 31.21 0.53
C LEU A 24 12.40 30.39 0.91
N SER A 25 11.90 30.57 2.13
CA SER A 25 10.72 29.85 2.61
C SER A 25 9.47 30.21 1.81
N VAL A 26 9.22 31.51 1.59
CA VAL A 26 8.09 31.97 0.78
C VAL A 26 8.19 31.46 -0.66
N LEU A 27 9.35 31.60 -1.30
CA LEU A 27 9.54 31.08 -2.66
C LEU A 27 9.32 29.56 -2.73
N THR A 28 9.83 28.81 -1.76
CA THR A 28 9.70 27.35 -1.75
C THR A 28 8.26 26.91 -1.50
N PHE A 29 7.65 27.37 -0.41
CA PHE A 29 6.37 26.85 0.06
C PHE A 29 5.15 27.57 -0.54
N CYS A 30 5.33 28.76 -1.12
CA CYS A 30 4.23 29.52 -1.72
C CYS A 30 4.33 29.63 -3.25
N VAL A 31 5.45 29.26 -3.86
CA VAL A 31 5.62 29.30 -5.33
C VAL A 31 6.06 27.96 -5.88
N VAL A 32 7.27 27.50 -5.55
CA VAL A 32 7.89 26.33 -6.18
C VAL A 32 7.11 25.04 -5.87
N LEU A 33 6.93 24.69 -4.60
CA LEU A 33 6.24 23.46 -4.23
C LEU A 33 4.77 23.45 -4.69
N PRO A 34 3.98 24.53 -4.55
CA PRO A 34 2.65 24.59 -5.17
C PRO A 34 2.65 24.29 -6.66
N LEU A 35 3.52 24.95 -7.44
CA LEU A 35 3.57 24.76 -8.90
C LEU A 35 4.00 23.35 -9.29
N CYS A 36 4.96 22.77 -8.58
CA CYS A 36 5.47 21.43 -8.86
C CYS A 36 4.56 20.30 -8.35
N CYS A 37 3.84 20.52 -7.24
CA CYS A 37 3.12 19.46 -6.52
C CYS A 37 1.60 19.52 -6.69
N GLN A 38 1.05 20.52 -7.39
CA GLN A 38 -0.40 20.68 -7.58
C GLN A 38 -1.09 19.50 -8.27
N HIS A 39 -0.36 18.70 -9.05
CA HIS A 39 -0.85 17.48 -9.72
C HIS A 39 -0.51 16.18 -8.98
N LEU A 40 0.23 16.26 -7.87
CA LEU A 40 0.66 15.09 -7.12
C LEU A 40 -0.43 14.68 -6.12
N LEU A 41 -1.11 13.57 -6.41
CA LEU A 41 -2.15 13.02 -5.54
C LEU A 41 -1.62 12.83 -4.10
N TYR A 42 -2.42 13.29 -3.13
CA TYR A 42 -2.12 13.30 -1.69
C TYR A 42 -1.03 14.27 -1.20
N SER A 43 -0.38 15.03 -2.08
CA SER A 43 0.40 16.22 -1.66
C SER A 43 -0.51 17.25 -0.99
N TYR A 44 0.04 18.07 -0.09
CA TYR A 44 -0.69 19.18 0.51
C TYR A 44 -1.10 20.27 -0.50
N TYR A 45 -0.41 20.35 -1.64
CA TYR A 45 -0.72 21.32 -2.70
C TYR A 45 -1.68 20.78 -3.76
N PHE A 46 -2.13 19.51 -3.64
CA PHE A 46 -3.01 18.91 -4.63
C PHE A 46 -4.34 19.66 -4.76
N LEU A 47 -4.61 20.24 -5.93
CA LEU A 47 -5.83 21.00 -6.19
C LEU A 47 -6.97 20.04 -6.57
N ARG A 48 -7.59 19.44 -5.56
CA ARG A 48 -8.65 18.43 -5.71
C ARG A 48 -9.76 18.85 -6.69
N PHE A 49 -10.23 20.09 -6.59
CA PHE A 49 -11.33 20.58 -7.43
C PHE A 49 -10.96 20.72 -8.91
N MET A 50 -9.68 20.90 -9.23
CA MET A 50 -9.20 21.01 -10.61
C MET A 50 -8.89 19.65 -11.20
N TYR A 51 -8.22 18.79 -10.44
CA TYR A 51 -7.57 17.61 -11.01
C TYR A 51 -8.26 16.29 -10.66
N LEU A 52 -8.94 16.16 -9.51
CA LEU A 52 -9.39 14.86 -9.04
C LEU A 52 -10.31 14.16 -10.04
N ASP A 53 -11.26 14.87 -10.62
CA ASP A 53 -12.24 14.26 -11.53
C ASP A 53 -11.56 13.84 -12.83
N SER A 54 -10.77 14.73 -13.44
CA SER A 54 -9.99 14.40 -14.64
C SER A 54 -9.00 13.24 -14.44
N MET A 55 -8.30 13.22 -13.29
CA MET A 55 -7.37 12.13 -12.97
C MET A 55 -8.11 10.82 -12.70
N SER A 56 -9.29 10.89 -12.08
CA SER A 56 -10.12 9.71 -11.84
C SER A 56 -10.64 9.14 -13.15
N ASP A 57 -11.11 9.99 -14.07
CA ASP A 57 -11.59 9.57 -15.39
C ASP A 57 -10.46 8.94 -16.22
N VAL A 58 -9.25 9.54 -16.20
CA VAL A 58 -8.06 8.94 -16.84
C VAL A 58 -7.71 7.60 -16.22
N ALA A 59 -7.66 7.51 -14.89
CA ALA A 59 -7.33 6.25 -14.21
C ALA A 59 -8.38 5.16 -14.45
N LEU A 60 -9.67 5.52 -14.54
CA LEU A 60 -10.73 4.58 -14.91
C LEU A 60 -10.61 4.14 -16.37
N GLY A 61 -10.30 5.06 -17.29
CA GLY A 61 -10.04 4.74 -18.69
C GLY A 61 -8.87 3.77 -18.86
N ASP A 62 -7.74 4.05 -18.19
CA ASP A 62 -6.57 3.17 -18.19
C ASP A 62 -6.88 1.82 -17.56
N SER A 63 -7.63 1.80 -16.47
CA SER A 63 -8.05 0.59 -15.76
C SER A 63 -8.91 -0.30 -16.65
N LEU A 64 -9.89 0.29 -17.34
CA LEU A 64 -10.76 -0.39 -18.31
C LEU A 64 -9.93 -0.93 -19.48
N HIS A 65 -9.06 -0.10 -20.07
CA HIS A 65 -8.22 -0.50 -21.19
C HIS A 65 -7.33 -1.70 -20.84
N GLN A 66 -6.63 -1.64 -19.72
CA GLN A 66 -5.78 -2.74 -19.24
C GLN A 66 -6.60 -3.99 -18.86
N GLY A 67 -7.83 -3.80 -18.37
CA GLY A 67 -8.77 -4.90 -18.11
C GLY A 67 -9.13 -5.66 -19.38
N GLN A 68 -9.49 -4.92 -20.43
CA GLN A 68 -9.81 -5.48 -21.75
C GLN A 68 -8.59 -6.15 -22.40
N GLU A 69 -7.39 -5.59 -22.24
CA GLU A 69 -6.18 -6.28 -22.69
C GLU A 69 -5.91 -7.59 -21.93
N ALA A 70 -6.14 -7.61 -20.62
CA ALA A 70 -6.01 -8.83 -19.82
C ALA A 70 -7.04 -9.89 -20.23
N LEU A 71 -8.30 -9.49 -20.51
CA LEU A 71 -9.31 -10.37 -21.07
C LEU A 71 -8.83 -11.02 -22.37
N ARG A 72 -8.43 -10.21 -23.36
CA ARG A 72 -7.91 -10.72 -24.64
C ARG A 72 -6.70 -11.62 -24.47
N PHE A 73 -5.82 -11.31 -23.51
CA PHE A 73 -4.67 -12.15 -23.21
C PHE A 73 -5.10 -13.55 -22.78
N TRP A 74 -6.06 -13.67 -21.86
CA TRP A 74 -6.53 -14.97 -21.37
C TRP A 74 -7.41 -15.72 -22.37
N GLU A 75 -8.25 -15.03 -23.14
CA GLU A 75 -9.07 -15.65 -24.20
C GLU A 75 -8.22 -16.24 -25.34
N ASN A 76 -7.15 -15.53 -25.74
CA ASN A 76 -6.32 -15.94 -26.88
C ASN A 76 -5.13 -16.83 -26.48
N SER A 77 -4.90 -17.05 -25.19
CA SER A 77 -3.77 -17.85 -24.71
C SER A 77 -4.03 -19.34 -24.96
N ALA A 78 -3.63 -19.83 -26.15
CA ALA A 78 -3.78 -21.21 -26.56
C ALA A 78 -3.04 -22.23 -25.66
N ALA A 79 -2.02 -21.79 -24.89
CA ALA A 79 -1.38 -22.56 -23.82
C ALA A 79 -0.40 -21.69 -23.00
N PRO A 80 -0.85 -20.94 -21.97
CA PRO A 80 0.07 -20.38 -20.99
C PRO A 80 0.59 -21.50 -20.06
N PRO A 81 1.66 -21.26 -19.26
CA PRO A 81 2.10 -22.24 -18.26
C PRO A 81 0.92 -22.65 -17.37
N SER A 82 0.59 -23.94 -17.37
CA SER A 82 -0.47 -24.48 -16.52
C SER A 82 -0.01 -24.46 -15.06
N PHE A 83 -0.66 -23.64 -14.24
CA PHE A 83 -0.49 -23.59 -12.79
C PHE A 83 -1.56 -24.44 -12.06
N LYS A 84 -2.26 -25.33 -12.80
CA LYS A 84 -3.22 -26.28 -12.21
C LYS A 84 -2.55 -27.31 -11.32
N ASP A 85 -1.40 -27.81 -11.78
CA ASP A 85 -0.61 -28.80 -11.06
C ASP A 85 0.30 -28.05 -10.09
N MET A 86 -0.18 -27.95 -8.86
CA MET A 86 0.55 -27.32 -7.76
C MET A 86 1.48 -28.33 -7.09
N SER A 87 2.71 -27.91 -6.79
CA SER A 87 3.60 -28.72 -5.97
C SER A 87 3.08 -28.85 -4.54
N HIS A 88 3.32 -30.01 -3.92
CA HIS A 88 3.12 -30.17 -2.48
C HIS A 88 4.28 -29.51 -1.70
N ASN A 89 3.93 -28.85 -0.59
CA ASN A 89 4.81 -28.11 0.31
C ASN A 89 5.63 -26.99 -0.39
N PRO A 90 5.00 -26.07 -1.15
CA PRO A 90 5.72 -24.98 -1.79
C PRO A 90 6.26 -23.99 -0.76
N GLU A 91 7.33 -23.25 -1.12
CA GLU A 91 7.90 -22.22 -0.25
C GLU A 91 6.91 -21.08 0.00
N VAL A 92 6.18 -20.68 -1.05
CA VAL A 92 5.15 -19.65 -1.01
C VAL A 92 3.93 -20.11 -1.80
N LEU A 93 2.75 -19.96 -1.21
CA LEU A 93 1.46 -20.04 -1.89
C LEU A 93 0.85 -18.65 -1.97
N VAL A 94 0.49 -18.19 -3.16
CA VAL A 94 -0.33 -16.99 -3.37
C VAL A 94 -1.78 -17.42 -3.57
N THR A 95 -2.65 -17.07 -2.62
CA THR A 95 -4.09 -17.25 -2.74
C THR A 95 -4.72 -15.92 -3.15
N VAL A 96 -5.31 -15.86 -4.34
CA VAL A 96 -6.07 -14.70 -4.81
C VAL A 96 -7.54 -14.91 -4.47
N VAL A 97 -8.14 -14.00 -3.70
CA VAL A 97 -9.54 -14.06 -3.30
C VAL A 97 -10.35 -13.15 -4.22
N THR A 98 -11.40 -13.69 -4.84
CA THR A 98 -12.26 -12.95 -5.76
C THR A 98 -13.73 -13.19 -5.49
N ALA A 99 -14.54 -12.17 -5.79
CA ALA A 99 -15.99 -12.24 -5.86
C ALA A 99 -16.45 -11.38 -7.05
N ARG A 100 -17.62 -11.68 -7.62
CA ARG A 100 -18.10 -10.99 -8.82
C ARG A 100 -18.44 -9.52 -8.52
N ARG A 101 -17.89 -8.60 -9.32
CA ARG A 101 -18.25 -7.17 -9.28
C ARG A 101 -19.36 -6.85 -10.28
N ARG A 102 -20.61 -6.72 -9.81
CA ARG A 102 -21.77 -6.48 -10.69
C ARG A 102 -21.70 -5.17 -11.49
N GLU A 103 -21.20 -4.10 -10.88
CA GLU A 103 -21.21 -2.74 -11.44
C GLU A 103 -19.96 -2.41 -12.28
N ALA A 104 -19.00 -3.34 -12.38
CA ALA A 104 -17.69 -3.09 -12.99
C ALA A 104 -17.11 -4.35 -13.68
N LEU A 105 -17.96 -5.13 -14.33
CA LEU A 105 -17.55 -6.37 -15.01
C LEU A 105 -16.46 -6.11 -16.06
N ASP A 106 -16.60 -5.05 -16.85
CA ASP A 106 -15.70 -4.73 -17.96
C ASP A 106 -14.26 -4.36 -17.53
N PHE A 107 -14.02 -4.11 -16.25
CA PHE A 107 -12.70 -3.72 -15.73
C PHE A 107 -11.76 -4.91 -15.50
N HIS A 108 -12.31 -6.12 -15.38
CA HIS A 108 -11.55 -7.39 -15.25
C HIS A 108 -10.36 -7.32 -14.28
N TYR A 109 -10.55 -6.76 -13.08
CA TYR A 109 -9.48 -6.59 -12.10
C TYR A 109 -8.74 -7.89 -11.80
N LEU A 110 -9.49 -8.99 -11.64
CA LEU A 110 -8.93 -10.32 -11.41
C LEU A 110 -8.01 -10.73 -12.56
N LEU A 111 -8.46 -10.60 -13.81
CA LEU A 111 -7.66 -10.98 -14.97
C LEU A 111 -6.35 -10.19 -15.05
N ARG A 112 -6.37 -8.91 -14.67
CA ARG A 112 -5.17 -8.06 -14.60
C ARG A 112 -4.19 -8.54 -13.53
N VAL A 113 -4.68 -8.80 -12.31
CA VAL A 113 -3.86 -9.34 -11.21
C VAL A 113 -3.23 -10.67 -11.62
N MET A 114 -4.01 -11.55 -12.23
CA MET A 114 -3.54 -12.88 -12.63
C MET A 114 -2.56 -12.82 -13.80
N ARG A 115 -2.75 -11.90 -14.75
CA ARG A 115 -1.78 -11.66 -15.85
C ARG A 115 -0.43 -11.21 -15.28
N GLN A 116 -0.46 -10.22 -14.39
CA GLN A 116 0.74 -9.71 -13.72
C GLN A 116 1.44 -10.81 -12.89
N LEU A 117 0.69 -11.65 -12.18
CA LEU A 117 1.26 -12.79 -11.47
C LEU A 117 1.90 -13.80 -12.42
N SER A 118 1.24 -14.14 -13.54
CA SER A 118 1.79 -15.04 -14.56
C SER A 118 3.12 -14.52 -15.10
N ASP A 119 3.21 -13.22 -15.40
CA ASP A 119 4.42 -12.58 -15.91
C ASP A 119 5.57 -12.64 -14.89
N ILE A 120 5.30 -12.26 -13.62
CA ILE A 120 6.33 -12.27 -12.57
C ILE A 120 6.77 -13.71 -12.26
N LEU A 121 5.84 -14.68 -12.22
CA LEU A 121 6.17 -16.09 -12.00
C LEU A 121 7.02 -16.67 -13.13
N GLY A 122 6.75 -16.26 -14.37
CA GLY A 122 7.57 -16.61 -15.54
C GLY A 122 9.02 -16.13 -15.42
N SER A 123 9.27 -15.04 -14.68
CA SER A 123 10.61 -14.49 -14.46
C SER A 123 11.43 -15.23 -13.39
N CYS A 124 10.84 -16.16 -12.64
CA CYS A 124 11.48 -16.83 -11.50
C CYS A 124 12.50 -17.94 -11.87
N GLY A 125 12.78 -18.12 -13.16
CA GLY A 125 13.76 -19.08 -13.66
C GLY A 125 13.20 -20.50 -13.78
N ARG A 126 14.05 -21.52 -13.63
CA ARG A 126 13.68 -22.93 -13.88
C ARG A 126 12.71 -23.54 -12.86
N ARG A 127 12.60 -22.95 -11.66
CA ARG A 127 11.65 -23.38 -10.62
C ARG A 127 10.72 -22.22 -10.30
N ARG A 128 9.44 -22.52 -10.11
CA ARG A 128 8.45 -21.52 -9.68
C ARG A 128 8.86 -20.97 -8.31
N CYS A 129 8.81 -19.65 -8.18
CA CYS A 129 9.04 -18.97 -6.89
C CYS A 129 7.84 -19.05 -5.96
N ALA A 130 6.63 -19.27 -6.49
CA ALA A 130 5.42 -19.51 -5.73
C ALA A 130 4.43 -20.34 -6.55
N GLU A 131 3.50 -21.00 -5.87
CA GLU A 131 2.29 -21.54 -6.49
C GLU A 131 1.15 -20.52 -6.36
N VAL A 132 0.17 -20.55 -7.26
CA VAL A 132 -0.99 -19.66 -7.24
C VAL A 132 -2.27 -20.47 -7.17
N LEU A 133 -3.15 -20.06 -6.26
CA LEU A 133 -4.48 -20.61 -6.06
C LEU A 133 -5.50 -19.48 -6.20
N LEU A 134 -6.54 -19.70 -7.01
CA LEU A 134 -7.67 -18.78 -7.09
C LEU A 134 -8.79 -19.27 -6.19
N CYS A 135 -9.25 -18.42 -5.28
CA CYS A 135 -10.37 -18.69 -4.39
C CYS A 135 -11.56 -17.83 -4.78
N ASP A 136 -12.51 -18.44 -5.47
CA ASP A 136 -13.75 -17.80 -5.90
C ASP A 136 -14.82 -17.98 -4.82
N VAL A 137 -15.16 -16.88 -4.15
CA VAL A 137 -16.09 -16.84 -3.00
C VAL A 137 -17.44 -16.24 -3.39
N GLU A 138 -17.78 -16.28 -4.68
CA GLU A 138 -19.08 -15.89 -5.19
C GLU A 138 -20.19 -16.74 -4.54
N SER A 139 -21.22 -16.06 -4.03
CA SER A 139 -22.36 -16.70 -3.37
C SER A 139 -23.65 -16.64 -4.19
N SER A 140 -23.69 -15.85 -5.27
CA SER A 140 -24.85 -15.82 -6.16
C SER A 140 -24.90 -17.02 -7.11
N SER A 141 -26.10 -17.31 -7.61
CA SER A 141 -26.32 -18.36 -8.62
C SER A 141 -25.65 -18.07 -9.96
N VAL A 142 -25.15 -16.85 -10.16
CA VAL A 142 -24.50 -16.45 -11.41
C VAL A 142 -22.99 -16.54 -11.22
N GLU A 143 -22.35 -17.28 -12.10
CA GLU A 143 -20.92 -17.56 -12.06
C GLU A 143 -20.06 -16.29 -12.21
N ASN A 144 -18.85 -16.34 -11.64
CA ASN A 144 -17.81 -15.36 -11.85
C ASN A 144 -17.06 -15.66 -13.16
N GLU A 145 -17.37 -14.90 -14.21
CA GLU A 145 -16.86 -15.11 -15.58
C GLU A 145 -15.33 -15.06 -15.66
N ASP A 146 -14.70 -14.11 -14.97
CA ASP A 146 -13.23 -13.99 -14.92
C ASP A 146 -12.59 -15.24 -14.27
N ALA A 147 -13.16 -15.69 -13.16
CA ALA A 147 -12.66 -16.88 -12.46
C ALA A 147 -12.84 -18.14 -13.32
N LYS A 148 -13.97 -18.26 -14.03
CA LYS A 148 -14.25 -19.36 -14.96
C LYS A 148 -13.28 -19.40 -16.13
N LEU A 149 -12.92 -18.25 -16.71
CA LEU A 149 -11.91 -18.18 -17.75
C LEU A 149 -10.55 -18.68 -17.25
N LEU A 150 -10.18 -18.28 -16.02
CA LEU A 150 -8.91 -18.64 -15.39
C LEU A 150 -8.82 -20.11 -14.93
N GLU A 151 -9.94 -20.83 -14.81
CA GLU A 151 -9.94 -22.26 -14.49
C GLU A 151 -9.16 -23.10 -15.47
N ASN A 152 -8.98 -22.63 -16.70
CA ASN A 152 -8.16 -23.35 -17.68
C ASN A 152 -6.67 -23.33 -17.34
N HIS A 153 -6.24 -22.40 -16.50
CA HIS A 153 -4.83 -22.08 -16.26
C HIS A 153 -4.41 -22.23 -14.81
N PHE A 154 -5.31 -22.00 -13.86
CA PHE A 154 -5.04 -22.04 -12.42
C PHE A 154 -5.94 -23.03 -11.72
N LYS A 155 -5.49 -23.50 -10.54
CA LYS A 155 -6.39 -24.21 -9.63
C LYS A 155 -7.39 -23.20 -9.05
N VAL A 156 -8.67 -23.46 -9.24
CA VAL A 156 -9.76 -22.67 -8.65
C VAL A 156 -10.47 -23.48 -7.59
N ILE A 157 -10.73 -22.86 -6.43
CA ILE A 157 -11.53 -23.43 -5.35
C ILE A 157 -12.78 -22.60 -5.15
N ARG A 158 -13.88 -23.29 -4.82
CA ARG A 158 -15.19 -22.73 -4.51
C ARG A 158 -15.76 -23.42 -3.29
N ARG A 159 -16.67 -22.72 -2.61
CA ARG A 159 -17.50 -23.31 -1.55
C ARG A 159 -18.46 -24.34 -2.14
N SER A 160 -18.80 -25.35 -1.35
CA SER A 160 -19.93 -26.22 -1.67
C SER A 160 -21.26 -25.47 -1.54
N SER A 161 -22.32 -26.00 -2.14
CA SER A 161 -23.66 -25.40 -2.02
C SER A 161 -24.17 -25.36 -0.56
N GLU A 162 -23.79 -26.33 0.26
CA GLU A 162 -24.11 -26.35 1.69
C GLU A 162 -23.40 -25.23 2.45
N GLU A 163 -22.12 -25.00 2.15
CA GLU A 163 -21.32 -23.91 2.74
C GLU A 163 -21.81 -22.53 2.30
N GLN A 164 -22.35 -22.39 1.09
CA GLN A 164 -22.92 -21.14 0.58
C GLN A 164 -24.21 -20.75 1.30
N ASN A 165 -25.14 -21.71 1.51
CA ASN A 165 -26.43 -21.45 2.16
C ASN A 165 -26.28 -20.92 3.60
N LEU A 166 -25.22 -21.32 4.31
CA LEU A 166 -24.90 -20.84 5.67
C LEU A 166 -24.42 -19.38 5.71
N GLN A 167 -24.12 -18.79 4.54
CA GLN A 167 -23.51 -17.47 4.41
C GLN A 167 -24.50 -16.39 3.98
N ASP A 168 -25.62 -16.74 3.36
CA ASP A 168 -26.60 -15.77 2.85
C ASP A 168 -27.34 -14.98 3.96
N GLN A 169 -27.18 -15.38 5.22
CA GLN A 169 -27.84 -14.76 6.37
C GLN A 169 -26.95 -13.83 7.21
N VAL A 170 -25.70 -13.58 6.80
CA VAL A 170 -24.78 -12.73 7.58
C VAL A 170 -24.52 -11.37 6.94
N ASN A 171 -24.12 -10.41 7.78
CA ASN A 171 -23.73 -9.08 7.31
C ASN A 171 -22.47 -9.14 6.43
N SER A 172 -22.26 -8.12 5.60
CA SER A 172 -21.16 -8.09 4.62
C SER A 172 -19.76 -8.19 5.25
N PHE A 173 -19.54 -7.63 6.45
CA PHE A 173 -18.26 -7.72 7.15
C PHE A 173 -17.96 -9.14 7.63
N GLU A 174 -18.97 -9.82 8.16
CA GLU A 174 -18.86 -11.23 8.56
C GLU A 174 -18.70 -12.14 7.36
N LYS A 175 -19.41 -11.87 6.24
CA LYS A 175 -19.20 -12.59 4.97
C LYS A 175 -17.75 -12.46 4.50
N GLU A 176 -17.22 -11.24 4.43
CA GLU A 176 -15.84 -10.97 4.00
C GLU A 176 -14.83 -11.72 4.87
N LYS A 177 -15.03 -11.73 6.20
CA LYS A 177 -14.20 -12.48 7.15
C LYS A 177 -14.26 -13.99 6.88
N ARG A 178 -15.46 -14.57 6.76
CA ARG A 178 -15.64 -16.01 6.53
C ARG A 178 -15.05 -16.45 5.20
N ASP A 179 -15.18 -15.64 4.15
CA ASP A 179 -14.59 -15.88 2.84
C ASP A 179 -13.06 -15.90 2.91
N TYR A 180 -12.50 -14.94 3.63
CA TYR A 180 -11.06 -14.89 3.88
C TYR A 180 -10.55 -16.13 4.63
N VAL A 181 -11.23 -16.54 5.70
CA VAL A 181 -10.87 -17.74 6.48
C VAL A 181 -10.98 -19.02 5.65
N PHE A 182 -12.05 -19.16 4.85
CA PHE A 182 -12.23 -20.29 3.94
C PHE A 182 -11.04 -20.42 2.98
N CYS A 183 -10.67 -19.33 2.32
CA CYS A 183 -9.56 -19.33 1.37
C CYS A 183 -8.20 -19.66 2.04
N LEU A 184 -7.96 -19.16 3.26
CA LEU A 184 -6.76 -19.49 4.04
C LEU A 184 -6.67 -20.99 4.34
N ARG A 185 -7.75 -21.59 4.85
CA ARG A 185 -7.78 -23.00 5.22
C ARG A 185 -7.68 -23.91 4.01
N LYS A 186 -8.49 -23.67 2.98
CA LYS A 186 -8.48 -24.50 1.76
C LYS A 186 -7.15 -24.45 1.04
N GLY A 187 -6.52 -23.28 0.95
CA GLY A 187 -5.17 -23.19 0.39
C GLY A 187 -4.13 -23.99 1.18
N TRP A 188 -4.19 -23.94 2.51
CA TRP A 188 -3.29 -24.72 3.34
C TRP A 188 -3.55 -26.23 3.27
N GLU A 189 -4.82 -26.65 3.29
CA GLU A 189 -5.25 -28.05 3.19
C GLU A 189 -4.75 -28.72 1.90
N LEU A 190 -4.80 -28.00 0.77
CA LEU A 190 -4.45 -28.54 -0.54
C LEU A 190 -2.96 -28.81 -0.71
N VAL A 191 -2.11 -27.86 -0.32
CA VAL A 191 -0.67 -27.91 -0.67
C VAL A 191 0.28 -27.78 0.50
N ARG A 192 -0.19 -27.47 1.72
CA ARG A 192 0.63 -27.33 2.95
C ARG A 192 1.86 -26.42 2.75
N PRO A 193 1.67 -25.17 2.32
CA PRO A 193 2.77 -24.26 2.01
C PRO A 193 3.55 -23.85 3.26
N LYS A 194 4.82 -23.47 3.08
CA LYS A 194 5.62 -22.89 4.17
C LYS A 194 5.19 -21.47 4.53
N ASN A 195 4.74 -20.69 3.56
CA ASN A 195 4.26 -19.32 3.74
C ASN A 195 3.05 -19.08 2.83
N VAL A 196 2.09 -18.29 3.28
CA VAL A 196 0.88 -17.97 2.51
C VAL A 196 0.84 -16.47 2.25
N ILE A 197 0.60 -16.06 1.02
CA ILE A 197 0.25 -14.70 0.63
C ILE A 197 -1.22 -14.73 0.26
N VAL A 198 -2.01 -13.82 0.80
CA VAL A 198 -3.38 -13.57 0.36
C VAL A 198 -3.42 -12.25 -0.35
N LEU A 199 -3.93 -12.27 -1.59
CA LEU A 199 -4.20 -11.08 -2.40
C LEU A 199 -5.70 -10.98 -2.63
N GLU A 200 -6.24 -9.78 -2.55
CA GLU A 200 -7.55 -9.47 -3.12
C GLU A 200 -7.41 -9.31 -4.65
N ASP A 201 -8.49 -9.51 -5.38
CA ASP A 201 -8.51 -9.52 -6.85
C ASP A 201 -8.28 -8.16 -7.52
N ASP A 202 -8.07 -7.10 -6.73
CA ASP A 202 -7.65 -5.77 -7.15
C ASP A 202 -6.32 -5.32 -6.52
N ALA A 203 -5.55 -6.25 -5.95
CA ALA A 203 -4.21 -6.02 -5.43
C ALA A 203 -3.13 -6.40 -6.45
N LEU A 204 -2.80 -5.47 -7.36
CA LEU A 204 -1.86 -5.71 -8.46
C LEU A 204 -0.39 -5.78 -7.96
N PRO A 205 0.30 -6.93 -8.06
CA PRO A 205 1.68 -7.06 -7.59
C PRO A 205 2.69 -6.26 -8.42
N ARG A 206 3.73 -5.71 -7.78
CA ARG A 206 4.86 -5.06 -8.47
C ARG A 206 5.81 -6.09 -9.12
N GLN A 207 6.63 -5.64 -10.07
CA GLN A 207 7.58 -6.52 -10.77
C GLN A 207 8.63 -7.15 -9.86
N ASP A 208 9.02 -6.47 -8.78
CA ASP A 208 9.99 -6.96 -7.78
C ASP A 208 9.34 -7.78 -6.64
N PHE A 209 8.04 -8.10 -6.74
CA PHE A 209 7.24 -8.68 -5.65
C PHE A 209 7.91 -9.88 -4.95
N PHE A 210 8.22 -10.95 -5.68
CA PHE A 210 8.81 -12.15 -5.07
C PHE A 210 10.25 -11.94 -4.60
N LYS A 211 11.00 -11.05 -5.23
CA LYS A 211 12.36 -10.69 -4.80
C LYS A 211 12.32 -10.07 -3.41
N VAL A 212 11.39 -9.14 -3.18
CA VAL A 212 11.22 -8.49 -1.87
C VAL A 212 10.59 -9.43 -0.85
N VAL A 213 9.58 -10.21 -1.22
CA VAL A 213 8.98 -11.23 -0.32
C VAL A 213 10.04 -12.20 0.20
N LYS A 214 10.91 -12.71 -0.67
CA LYS A 214 11.99 -13.61 -0.28
C LYS A 214 12.97 -12.95 0.68
N ASP A 215 13.34 -11.70 0.41
CA ASP A 215 14.19 -10.91 1.29
C ASP A 215 13.53 -10.75 2.68
N LEU A 216 12.25 -10.37 2.75
CA LEU A 216 11.49 -10.21 3.99
C LEU A 216 11.44 -11.51 4.80
N LEU A 217 11.12 -12.64 4.16
CA LEU A 217 11.07 -13.96 4.79
C LEU A 217 12.44 -14.44 5.29
N SER A 218 13.53 -13.96 4.71
CA SER A 218 14.90 -14.28 5.18
C SER A 218 15.30 -13.54 6.45
N ARG A 219 14.60 -12.45 6.82
CA ARG A 219 14.91 -11.65 8.00
C ARG A 219 14.29 -12.28 9.25
N ARG A 220 14.99 -12.18 10.39
CA ARG A 220 14.58 -12.80 11.66
C ARG A 220 13.18 -12.39 12.16
N PHE A 221 12.72 -11.18 11.85
CA PHE A 221 11.42 -10.69 12.32
C PHE A 221 10.25 -11.55 11.80
N ALA A 222 10.37 -12.12 10.60
CA ALA A 222 9.31 -12.89 9.96
C ALA A 222 8.92 -14.14 10.79
N LEU A 223 9.87 -14.75 11.49
CA LEU A 223 9.65 -15.95 12.31
C LEU A 223 8.71 -15.70 13.52
N GLN A 224 8.62 -14.46 13.98
CA GLN A 224 7.83 -14.06 15.16
C GLN A 224 6.63 -13.19 14.75
N THR A 225 6.23 -13.25 13.49
CA THR A 225 5.19 -12.39 12.93
C THR A 225 3.94 -13.19 12.60
N LEU A 226 2.80 -12.72 13.10
CA LEU A 226 1.47 -13.24 12.78
C LEU A 226 1.08 -12.89 11.34
N TYR A 227 1.34 -11.66 10.91
CA TYR A 227 1.15 -11.26 9.51
C TYR A 227 1.99 -10.03 9.15
N ILE A 228 2.27 -9.92 7.86
CA ILE A 228 2.97 -8.79 7.24
C ILE A 228 2.04 -8.15 6.21
N LYS A 229 1.62 -6.90 6.42
CA LYS A 229 0.86 -6.12 5.45
C LYS A 229 1.78 -5.69 4.31
N LEU A 230 1.38 -6.02 3.07
CA LEU A 230 2.12 -5.68 1.85
C LEU A 230 1.58 -4.41 1.18
N TYR A 231 0.52 -3.83 1.75
CA TYR A 231 -0.11 -2.60 1.31
C TYR A 231 -0.61 -1.77 2.50
N HIS A 232 -0.45 -0.46 2.40
CA HIS A 232 -1.10 0.51 3.25
C HIS A 232 -1.47 1.75 2.42
N PRO A 233 -2.68 2.32 2.56
CA PRO A 233 -3.11 3.45 1.71
C PRO A 233 -2.15 4.63 1.78
N GLU A 234 -1.74 5.13 0.61
CA GLU A 234 -0.73 6.20 0.48
C GLU A 234 -1.15 7.47 1.23
N ARG A 235 -2.44 7.80 1.23
CA ARG A 235 -3.00 8.95 1.95
C ARG A 235 -2.77 8.90 3.48
N LEU A 236 -2.56 7.72 4.05
CA LEU A 236 -2.34 7.50 5.49
C LEU A 236 -0.85 7.37 5.85
N GLN A 237 0.04 7.36 4.85
CA GLN A 237 1.48 7.19 5.01
C GLN A 237 2.23 8.50 5.30
N ARG A 238 1.56 9.59 5.71
CA ARG A 238 2.18 10.90 6.02
C ARG A 238 3.07 10.85 7.28
N TYR A 239 3.97 11.82 7.45
CA TYR A 239 4.72 11.96 8.70
C TYR A 239 3.83 12.49 9.83
N LEU A 240 2.89 13.40 9.53
CA LEU A 240 1.89 13.93 10.47
C LEU A 240 0.70 12.97 10.72
N ASN A 241 0.94 11.66 10.63
CA ASN A 241 0.04 10.61 11.10
C ASN A 241 0.86 9.65 11.97
N PRO A 242 1.10 10.02 13.25
CA PRO A 242 2.34 9.69 13.93
C PRO A 242 2.35 8.26 14.43
N GLU A 243 3.07 7.41 13.72
CA GLU A 243 3.77 6.29 14.31
C GLU A 243 5.16 6.77 14.76
N PRO A 244 5.67 6.41 15.96
CA PRO A 244 6.91 6.98 16.50
C PRO A 244 8.13 6.88 15.56
N TYR A 245 8.24 5.79 14.80
CA TYR A 245 9.33 5.59 13.84
C TYR A 245 9.30 6.57 12.67
N ARG A 246 8.12 7.05 12.25
CA ARG A 246 7.98 8.02 11.16
C ARG A 246 8.54 9.39 11.56
N ILE A 247 8.40 9.77 12.82
CA ILE A 247 8.98 11.02 13.34
C ILE A 247 10.51 10.95 13.32
N LEU A 248 11.08 9.82 13.73
CA LEU A 248 12.54 9.61 13.68
C LEU A 248 13.06 9.65 12.23
N GLU A 249 12.36 9.00 11.30
CA GLU A 249 12.67 9.08 9.87
C GLU A 249 12.61 10.54 9.38
N TRP A 250 11.58 11.29 9.78
CA TRP A 250 11.37 12.67 9.35
C TRP A 250 12.48 13.60 9.81
N VAL A 251 12.82 13.54 11.11
CA VAL A 251 13.90 14.31 11.72
C VAL A 251 15.24 13.90 11.11
N GLY A 252 15.47 12.60 10.93
CA GLY A 252 16.69 12.08 10.31
C GLY A 252 16.88 12.57 8.88
N LEU A 253 15.83 12.52 8.06
CA LEU A 253 15.83 13.05 6.70
C LEU A 253 16.12 14.56 6.70
N GLY A 254 15.42 15.33 7.55
CA GLY A 254 15.63 16.76 7.68
C GLY A 254 17.07 17.11 8.04
N LEU A 255 17.64 16.40 9.01
CA LEU A 255 19.01 16.63 9.50
C LEU A 255 20.06 16.30 8.43
N VAL A 256 19.92 15.15 7.74
CA VAL A 256 20.84 14.75 6.67
C VAL A 256 20.79 15.74 5.51
N CYS A 257 19.59 16.11 5.04
CA CYS A 257 19.42 17.09 3.97
C CYS A 257 19.97 18.46 4.36
N ALA A 258 19.69 18.93 5.57
CA ALA A 258 20.23 20.20 6.09
C ALA A 258 21.75 20.21 6.14
N THR A 259 22.35 19.12 6.61
CA THR A 259 23.81 18.98 6.69
C THR A 259 24.43 18.98 5.30
N ILE A 260 23.92 18.16 4.38
CA ILE A 260 24.41 18.12 2.99
C ILE A 260 24.30 19.50 2.34
N PHE A 261 23.16 20.17 2.47
CA PHE A 261 22.93 21.49 1.90
C PHE A 261 23.92 22.53 2.45
N LEU A 262 24.09 22.60 3.77
CA LEU A 262 25.01 23.55 4.42
C LEU A 262 26.49 23.24 4.13
N CYS A 263 26.85 21.98 3.93
CA CYS A 263 28.21 21.58 3.53
C CYS A 263 28.50 21.88 2.06
N LEU A 264 27.49 21.83 1.18
CA LEU A 264 27.66 22.14 -0.24
C LEU A 264 27.65 23.65 -0.53
N LEU A 265 26.94 24.44 0.27
CA LEU A 265 26.80 25.89 0.09
C LEU A 265 28.14 26.64 -0.09
N PRO A 266 29.22 26.40 0.68
CA PRO A 266 30.50 27.07 0.47
C PRO A 266 31.13 26.81 -0.91
N TYR A 267 30.84 25.65 -1.51
CA TYR A 267 31.37 25.25 -2.81
C TYR A 267 30.44 25.65 -3.96
N TRP A 268 29.13 25.73 -3.71
CA TRP A 268 28.13 26.07 -4.72
C TRP A 268 27.07 27.03 -4.17
N ASN A 269 27.33 28.33 -4.32
CA ASN A 269 26.44 29.40 -3.84
C ASN A 269 26.02 30.38 -4.96
N PRO A 270 25.22 29.93 -5.95
CA PRO A 270 24.85 30.78 -7.09
C PRO A 270 24.00 32.00 -6.67
N LEU A 271 23.32 31.93 -5.53
CA LEU A 271 22.39 32.95 -5.03
C LEU A 271 22.98 33.83 -3.93
N SER A 272 24.30 33.70 -3.64
CA SER A 272 25.01 34.49 -2.62
C SER A 272 24.33 34.46 -1.25
N PHE A 273 23.83 33.29 -0.84
CA PHE A 273 23.26 33.06 0.48
C PHE A 273 24.32 33.22 1.57
N SER A 274 23.93 33.80 2.70
CA SER A 274 24.81 34.04 3.85
C SER A 274 24.71 32.95 4.92
N PHE A 275 24.20 31.77 4.56
CA PHE A 275 24.08 30.62 5.46
C PHE A 275 25.43 29.92 5.66
N THR A 276 25.62 29.39 6.86
CA THR A 276 26.85 28.73 7.32
C THR A 276 26.49 27.49 8.13
N LEU A 277 27.44 26.58 8.35
CA LEU A 277 27.27 25.40 9.21
C LEU A 277 27.27 25.78 10.71
N SER A 278 26.32 26.61 11.12
CA SER A 278 26.07 26.96 12.51
C SER A 278 24.89 26.15 13.06
N PRO A 279 24.80 25.92 14.39
CA PRO A 279 23.67 25.21 14.99
C PRO A 279 22.30 25.83 14.64
N ALA A 280 22.22 27.16 14.60
CA ALA A 280 20.98 27.87 14.26
C ALA A 280 20.53 27.60 12.81
N HIS A 281 21.46 27.68 11.84
CA HIS A 281 21.15 27.37 10.45
C HIS A 281 20.83 25.88 10.25
N LEU A 282 21.52 24.99 10.95
CA LEU A 282 21.25 23.56 10.90
C LEU A 282 19.83 23.25 11.38
N ILE A 283 19.42 23.82 12.52
CA ILE A 283 18.04 23.66 13.04
C ILE A 283 17.02 24.22 12.05
N PHE A 284 17.25 25.43 11.52
CA PHE A 284 16.37 26.04 10.54
C PHE A 284 16.20 25.15 9.30
N PHE A 285 17.30 24.70 8.69
CA PHE A 285 17.23 23.85 7.50
C PHE A 285 16.68 22.47 7.78
N THR A 286 16.91 21.92 8.98
CA THR A 286 16.29 20.66 9.39
C THR A 286 14.77 20.78 9.37
N LEU A 287 14.22 21.82 10.02
CA LEU A 287 12.78 22.10 10.02
C LEU A 287 12.25 22.42 8.62
N TYR A 288 13.01 23.16 7.81
CA TYR A 288 12.66 23.48 6.43
C TYR A 288 12.53 22.22 5.58
N PHE A 289 13.50 21.30 5.61
CA PHE A 289 13.45 20.05 4.84
C PHE A 289 12.41 19.08 5.38
N MET A 290 12.20 19.05 6.70
CA MET A 290 11.07 18.33 7.29
C MET A 290 9.75 18.84 6.68
N LEU A 291 9.49 20.14 6.73
CA LEU A 291 8.27 20.71 6.18
C LEU A 291 8.14 20.43 4.67
N ALA A 292 9.21 20.56 3.90
CA ALA A 292 9.21 20.26 2.47
C ALA A 292 8.85 18.79 2.17
N ALA A 293 9.42 17.84 2.93
CA ALA A 293 9.14 16.42 2.78
C ALA A 293 7.68 16.08 3.11
N GLU A 294 7.11 16.68 4.15
CA GLU A 294 5.71 16.48 4.51
C GLU A 294 4.76 17.06 3.48
N MET A 295 5.06 18.26 2.96
CA MET A 295 4.24 18.92 1.94
C MET A 295 4.23 18.19 0.60
N LEU A 296 5.38 17.63 0.19
CA LEU A 296 5.49 16.80 -1.01
C LEU A 296 4.68 15.50 -0.88
N GLY A 297 4.79 14.84 0.28
CA GLY A 297 4.15 13.56 0.57
C GLY A 297 5.18 12.44 0.73
N ARG A 298 5.18 11.80 1.89
CA ARG A 298 6.13 10.73 2.26
C ARG A 298 6.10 9.53 1.29
N HIS A 299 4.94 9.16 0.77
CA HIS A 299 4.80 8.00 -0.13
C HIS A 299 5.65 8.14 -1.41
N TYR A 300 5.84 9.36 -1.93
CA TYR A 300 6.73 9.61 -3.05
C TYR A 300 8.21 9.40 -2.69
N LEU A 301 8.62 9.75 -1.47
CA LEU A 301 9.98 9.54 -0.99
C LEU A 301 10.27 8.06 -0.74
N LEU A 302 9.26 7.30 -0.31
CA LEU A 302 9.39 5.85 -0.10
C LEU A 302 9.73 5.09 -1.38
N GLU A 303 9.35 5.60 -2.56
CA GLU A 303 9.66 4.96 -3.84
C GLU A 303 11.17 4.83 -4.09
N VAL A 304 12.00 5.71 -3.50
CA VAL A 304 13.47 5.61 -3.56
C VAL A 304 13.98 4.30 -2.96
N ARG A 305 13.27 3.74 -1.97
CA ARG A 305 13.67 2.47 -1.34
C ARG A 305 13.54 1.28 -2.29
N ARG A 306 12.83 1.40 -3.42
CA ARG A 306 12.73 0.31 -4.40
C ARG A 306 14.03 -0.01 -5.12
N ILE A 307 15.06 0.83 -4.99
CA ILE A 307 16.40 0.58 -5.55
C ILE A 307 16.95 -0.79 -5.07
N SER A 308 16.62 -1.21 -3.84
CA SER A 308 17.05 -2.50 -3.32
C SER A 308 16.02 -3.08 -2.34
N PRO A 309 15.75 -4.40 -2.37
CA PRO A 309 14.90 -5.07 -1.37
C PRO A 309 15.30 -4.78 0.08
N GLN A 310 16.60 -4.59 0.35
CA GLN A 310 17.11 -4.32 1.69
C GLN A 310 16.68 -2.95 2.25
N LEU A 311 16.33 -2.00 1.37
CA LEU A 311 15.89 -0.67 1.76
C LEU A 311 14.40 -0.61 2.11
N TYR A 312 13.63 -1.67 1.85
CA TYR A 312 12.25 -1.77 2.31
C TYR A 312 12.23 -1.81 3.84
N ALA A 313 11.52 -0.84 4.42
CA ALA A 313 11.36 -0.78 5.86
C ALA A 313 10.26 -1.72 6.32
N VAL A 314 10.44 -2.23 7.52
CA VAL A 314 9.48 -3.04 8.25
C VAL A 314 9.10 -2.26 9.49
N SER A 315 7.82 -1.98 9.63
CA SER A 315 7.26 -1.24 10.76
C SER A 315 6.11 -2.03 11.39
N PRO A 316 5.67 -1.69 12.62
CA PRO A 316 4.45 -2.28 13.18
C PRO A 316 3.24 -2.03 12.28
N ALA A 317 2.38 -3.04 12.10
CA ALA A 317 1.20 -2.89 11.28
C ALA A 317 0.14 -2.00 11.95
N THR A 318 -0.53 -1.18 11.15
CA THR A 318 -1.66 -0.34 11.58
C THR A 318 -3.01 -1.04 11.37
N GLU A 319 -4.10 -0.47 11.91
CA GLU A 319 -5.48 -0.97 11.82
C GLU A 319 -5.94 -1.28 10.40
N CYS A 320 -5.84 -0.33 9.47
CA CYS A 320 -6.48 -0.50 8.17
C CYS A 320 -5.77 -1.45 7.21
N CYS A 321 -6.66 -2.20 6.55
CA CYS A 321 -6.61 -2.71 5.19
C CYS A 321 -5.83 -4.03 5.03
N THR A 322 -6.42 -4.94 4.24
CA THR A 322 -5.91 -6.30 3.98
C THR A 322 -5.84 -6.71 2.51
N PRO A 323 -5.71 -5.80 1.51
CA PRO A 323 -5.72 -6.22 0.11
C PRO A 323 -4.54 -7.11 -0.26
N ALA A 324 -3.44 -7.04 0.49
CA ALA A 324 -2.31 -7.95 0.33
C ALA A 324 -1.64 -8.24 1.69
N MET A 325 -1.62 -9.52 2.07
CA MET A 325 -1.16 -10.00 3.37
C MET A 325 -0.21 -11.18 3.19
N LEU A 326 0.91 -11.20 3.91
CA LEU A 326 1.84 -12.32 3.99
C LEU A 326 1.77 -12.95 5.39
N TYR A 327 1.64 -14.27 5.42
CA TYR A 327 1.56 -15.13 6.60
C TYR A 327 2.76 -16.09 6.63
N PRO A 328 3.81 -15.78 7.41
CA PRO A 328 4.97 -16.65 7.55
C PRO A 328 4.65 -17.94 8.32
N GLY A 329 5.16 -19.08 7.88
CA GLY A 329 4.99 -20.35 8.59
C GLY A 329 3.53 -20.79 8.74
N ASN A 330 3.17 -21.23 9.95
CA ASN A 330 1.81 -21.66 10.30
C ASN A 330 0.89 -20.50 10.74
N SER A 331 1.32 -19.24 10.59
CA SER A 331 0.56 -18.08 11.06
C SER A 331 -0.79 -17.93 10.34
N SER A 332 -0.93 -18.40 9.10
CA SER A 332 -2.20 -18.40 8.36
C SER A 332 -3.31 -19.15 9.09
N LEU A 333 -3.00 -20.31 9.68
CA LEU A 333 -3.97 -21.12 10.43
C LEU A 333 -4.33 -20.46 11.77
N ARG A 334 -3.35 -19.91 12.49
CA ARG A 334 -3.60 -19.14 13.71
C ARG A 334 -4.49 -17.92 13.45
N VAL A 335 -4.23 -17.22 12.35
CA VAL A 335 -5.06 -16.10 11.89
C VAL A 335 -6.49 -16.55 11.60
N ALA A 336 -6.67 -17.69 10.93
CA ALA A 336 -7.99 -18.26 10.70
C ALA A 336 -8.73 -18.57 12.01
N GLU A 337 -8.05 -19.14 13.00
CA GLU A 337 -8.61 -19.42 14.34
C GLU A 337 -9.03 -18.13 15.07
N PHE A 338 -8.18 -17.10 15.07
CA PHE A 338 -8.52 -15.81 15.70
C PHE A 338 -9.71 -15.11 15.04
N LEU A 339 -9.79 -15.16 13.72
CA LEU A 339 -10.92 -14.61 12.97
C LEU A 339 -12.20 -15.39 13.23
N ASP A 340 -12.16 -16.71 13.31
CA ASP A 340 -13.35 -17.51 13.65
C ASP A 340 -13.89 -17.22 15.05
N ALA A 341 -13.01 -16.96 16.00
CA ALA A 341 -13.39 -16.60 17.37
C ALA A 341 -14.06 -15.22 17.48
N SER A 342 -14.07 -14.42 16.41
CA SER A 342 -14.57 -13.04 16.41
C SER A 342 -15.71 -12.85 15.42
N PHE A 343 -16.75 -12.10 15.79
CA PHE A 343 -17.83 -11.73 14.86
C PHE A 343 -17.58 -10.34 14.26
N CYS A 344 -17.57 -10.24 12.93
CA CYS A 344 -17.27 -8.98 12.24
C CYS A 344 -18.53 -8.16 11.98
N ILE A 345 -18.44 -6.86 12.28
CA ILE A 345 -19.49 -5.86 12.07
C ILE A 345 -18.85 -4.52 11.65
N ARG A 346 -19.68 -3.53 11.31
CA ARG A 346 -19.19 -2.17 11.04
C ARG A 346 -18.42 -1.63 12.25
N GLY A 347 -17.20 -1.16 12.02
CA GLY A 347 -16.30 -0.65 13.08
C GLY A 347 -15.43 -1.73 13.74
N ASN A 348 -15.74 -3.02 13.51
CA ASN A 348 -14.92 -4.15 13.92
C ASN A 348 -14.85 -5.16 12.78
N ALA A 349 -14.33 -4.71 11.64
CA ALA A 349 -14.13 -5.55 10.47
C ALA A 349 -12.89 -6.44 10.63
N LYS A 350 -12.68 -7.34 9.67
CA LYS A 350 -11.57 -8.30 9.64
C LYS A 350 -10.22 -7.66 9.97
N ASP A 351 -9.93 -6.50 9.38
CA ASP A 351 -8.66 -5.77 9.57
C ASP A 351 -8.48 -5.27 11.01
N MET A 352 -9.54 -4.73 11.63
CA MET A 352 -9.55 -4.33 13.03
C MET A 352 -9.37 -5.53 13.97
N VAL A 353 -10.06 -6.64 13.70
CA VAL A 353 -9.90 -7.87 14.50
C VAL A 353 -8.45 -8.35 14.45
N LEU A 354 -7.84 -8.43 13.25
CA LEU A 354 -6.43 -8.83 13.11
C LEU A 354 -5.48 -7.87 13.84
N TYR A 355 -5.76 -6.58 13.79
CA TYR A 355 -4.97 -5.58 14.50
C TYR A 355 -5.06 -5.75 16.02
N GLN A 356 -6.28 -5.91 16.54
CA GLN A 356 -6.49 -6.13 17.97
C GLN A 356 -5.80 -7.40 18.45
N MET A 357 -6.00 -8.53 17.76
CA MET A 357 -5.39 -9.82 18.11
C MET A 357 -3.86 -9.76 18.13
N ALA A 358 -3.24 -9.09 17.16
CA ALA A 358 -1.79 -8.92 17.13
C ALA A 358 -1.23 -8.07 18.29
N ARG A 359 -2.06 -7.28 18.98
CA ARG A 359 -1.65 -6.43 20.10
C ARG A 359 -2.03 -7.00 21.46
N THR A 360 -3.14 -7.73 21.55
CA THR A 360 -3.66 -8.26 22.81
C THR A 360 -3.17 -9.66 23.11
N THR A 361 -2.85 -10.47 22.09
CA THR A 361 -2.38 -11.84 22.29
C THR A 361 -0.87 -11.88 22.59
N PRO A 362 -0.44 -12.45 23.73
CA PRO A 362 0.97 -12.52 24.08
C PRO A 362 1.81 -13.27 23.04
N GLY A 363 2.94 -12.66 22.64
CA GLY A 363 3.87 -13.25 21.67
C GLY A 363 3.49 -13.03 20.21
N GLU A 364 2.28 -12.54 19.91
CA GLU A 364 1.91 -12.16 18.55
C GLU A 364 2.45 -10.77 18.21
N ARG A 365 2.84 -10.61 16.95
CA ARG A 365 3.29 -9.34 16.39
C ARG A 365 2.81 -9.21 14.96
N SER A 366 2.52 -8.00 14.53
CA SER A 366 2.19 -7.70 13.14
C SER A 366 3.09 -6.62 12.59
N HIS A 367 3.41 -6.74 11.30
CA HIS A 367 4.28 -5.79 10.62
C HIS A 367 3.64 -5.29 9.32
N SER A 368 4.09 -4.14 8.84
CA SER A 368 3.81 -3.62 7.50
C SER A 368 5.13 -3.31 6.79
N VAL A 369 5.07 -3.38 5.47
CA VAL A 369 6.21 -3.12 4.60
C VAL A 369 6.01 -1.81 3.86
N GLU A 370 7.06 -0.99 3.82
CA GLU A 370 7.06 0.32 3.15
C GLU A 370 8.31 0.45 2.26
N PRO A 371 8.15 0.69 0.93
CA PRO A 371 6.92 1.01 0.22
C PRO A 371 6.00 -0.21 -0.05
N ASN A 372 4.77 0.06 -0.51
CA ASN A 372 3.77 -0.97 -0.85
C ASN A 372 4.30 -1.92 -1.94
N LEU A 373 4.08 -3.22 -1.78
CA LEU A 373 4.46 -4.25 -2.76
C LEU A 373 3.38 -4.56 -3.79
N VAL A 374 2.18 -4.03 -3.57
CA VAL A 374 1.08 -4.08 -4.53
C VAL A 374 0.55 -2.66 -4.77
N THR A 375 -0.15 -2.48 -5.88
CA THR A 375 -0.97 -1.29 -6.16
C THR A 375 -2.43 -1.72 -6.10
N HIS A 376 -3.23 -1.03 -5.30
CA HIS A 376 -4.67 -1.26 -5.27
C HIS A 376 -5.32 -0.60 -6.49
N ILE A 377 -5.80 -1.41 -7.43
CA ILE A 377 -6.36 -0.94 -8.71
C ILE A 377 -7.89 -0.86 -8.68
N GLY A 378 -8.53 -1.34 -7.62
CA GLY A 378 -9.98 -1.43 -7.50
C GLY A 378 -10.64 -0.09 -7.25
N ALA A 379 -11.30 0.46 -8.27
CA ALA A 379 -12.17 1.63 -8.10
C ALA A 379 -13.59 1.26 -7.65
N TYR A 380 -14.00 0.01 -7.92
CA TYR A 380 -15.31 -0.54 -7.57
C TYR A 380 -15.16 -1.70 -6.60
N SER A 381 -15.93 -1.66 -5.52
CA SER A 381 -16.06 -2.73 -4.55
C SER A 381 -16.95 -3.85 -5.06
N SER A 382 -16.57 -5.10 -4.77
CA SER A 382 -17.42 -6.30 -4.92
C SER A 382 -18.41 -6.49 -3.77
N VAL A 383 -18.19 -5.82 -2.64
CA VAL A 383 -18.93 -6.05 -1.38
C VAL A 383 -19.79 -4.86 -0.97
N ARG A 384 -19.40 -3.64 -1.39
CA ARG A 384 -20.06 -2.39 -0.98
C ARG A 384 -20.74 -1.71 -2.18
N PRO A 385 -21.82 -0.93 -1.95
CA PRO A 385 -22.43 -0.12 -3.00
C PRO A 385 -21.41 0.84 -3.61
N ASN A 386 -21.36 0.92 -4.93
CA ASN A 386 -20.43 1.83 -5.60
C ASN A 386 -21.10 3.16 -5.95
N PRO A 387 -20.34 4.26 -5.90
CA PRO A 387 -20.78 5.51 -6.51
C PRO A 387 -20.85 5.35 -8.03
N VAL A 388 -21.73 6.11 -8.68
CA VAL A 388 -21.86 6.14 -10.15
C VAL A 388 -20.52 6.49 -10.83
N ARG A 389 -19.73 7.36 -10.20
CA ARG A 389 -18.37 7.72 -10.63
C ARG A 389 -17.41 7.61 -9.46
N PRO A 390 -16.69 6.49 -9.31
CA PRO A 390 -15.65 6.36 -8.28
C PRO A 390 -14.50 7.31 -8.56
N LYS A 391 -13.85 7.76 -7.48
CA LYS A 391 -12.75 8.72 -7.54
C LYS A 391 -11.50 8.14 -6.90
N LEU A 392 -10.33 8.60 -7.33
CA LEU A 392 -9.04 8.29 -6.70
C LEU A 392 -9.00 8.95 -5.30
N ILE A 393 -9.46 8.24 -4.26
CA ILE A 393 -9.52 8.76 -2.88
C ILE A 393 -8.74 7.87 -1.94
#